data_AF-A0A535KX73-F1
#
_entry.id   AF-A0A535KX73-F1
#
_cell.length_a   1.000
_cell.length_b   1.000
_cell.length_c   1.000
_cell.angle_alpha   90.00
_cell.angle_beta   90.00
_cell.angle_gamma   90.00
#
_symmetry.space_group_name_H-M   'P 1'
#
loop_
_entity.id
_entity.type
_entity.pdbx_description
1 polymer ?
#
loop_
_entity_poly.entity_id
_entity_poly.type
_entity_poly.pdbx_seq_one_letter_code
_entity_poly.pdbx_strand_id
1 'polypeptide(L)'
;MMNTGFTIWFTGLSGSGKSTLSEVIEQHMKALGRNVEVLDGDIVRTHLSKGLGFSREDRDTNIKRIGFVCNLLTRNGVICISAAIAPYRDARDWGVDDPYEEPLHPELIVETDKETVEESVARIFAKLTQLGYLEAEDDHEDESKVVVDRLAALGYL
;
A
#
# COMPACT_ATOMS: atom_id res chain seq x y z
N MET A 1 -15.65 7.96 14.66
CA MET A 1 -15.59 7.06 13.48
C MET A 1 -15.08 5.70 13.92
N MET A 2 -15.66 4.60 13.42
CA MET A 2 -15.06 3.29 13.62
C MET A 2 -13.73 3.28 12.86
N ASN A 3 -12.63 3.13 13.58
CA ASN A 3 -11.29 3.09 13.00
C ASN A 3 -11.09 1.70 12.37
N THR A 4 -11.70 1.49 11.20
CA THR A 4 -11.67 0.20 10.52
C THR A 4 -10.30 0.00 9.88
N GLY A 5 -9.62 -1.08 10.25
CA GLY A 5 -8.38 -1.47 9.62
C GLY A 5 -8.67 -2.17 8.30
N PHE A 6 -7.71 -2.09 7.37
CA PHE A 6 -7.71 -2.86 6.13
C PHE A 6 -6.26 -3.10 5.71
N THR A 7 -6.06 -3.98 4.73
CA THR A 7 -4.73 -4.26 4.18
C THR A 7 -4.67 -3.80 2.73
N ILE A 8 -3.67 -2.99 2.39
CA ILE A 8 -3.24 -2.74 1.01
C ILE A 8 -2.12 -3.72 0.72
N TRP A 9 -2.33 -4.62 -0.25
CA TRP A 9 -1.35 -5.62 -0.62
C TRP A 9 -0.76 -5.31 -1.98
N PHE A 10 0.44 -4.73 -2.01
CA PHE A 10 1.17 -4.56 -3.25
C PHE A 10 1.85 -5.85 -3.68
N THR A 11 1.78 -6.12 -4.98
CA THR A 11 2.52 -7.20 -5.62
C THR A 11 3.09 -6.68 -6.94
N GLY A 12 4.32 -7.07 -7.26
CA GLY A 12 5.05 -6.57 -8.42
C GLY A 12 6.55 -6.87 -8.33
N LEU A 13 7.26 -6.77 -9.44
CA LEU A 13 8.71 -7.02 -9.54
C LEU A 13 9.52 -6.11 -8.61
N SER A 14 10.74 -6.53 -8.26
CA SER A 14 11.67 -5.64 -7.55
C SER A 14 11.88 -4.35 -8.36
N GLY A 15 11.89 -3.20 -7.70
CA GLY A 15 12.01 -1.90 -8.36
C GLY A 15 10.75 -1.32 -9.00
N SER A 16 9.60 -2.01 -8.94
CA SER A 16 8.32 -1.54 -9.52
C SER A 16 7.63 -0.39 -8.73
N GLY A 17 8.36 0.35 -7.89
CA GLY A 17 7.81 1.50 -7.14
C GLY A 17 6.98 1.19 -5.89
N LYS A 18 6.84 -0.08 -5.45
CA LYS A 18 6.00 -0.45 -4.29
C LYS A 18 6.36 0.29 -3.01
N SER A 19 7.64 0.35 -2.64
CA SER A 19 8.07 1.01 -1.39
C SER A 19 7.83 2.53 -1.47
N THR A 20 8.06 3.15 -2.64
CA THR A 20 7.76 4.56 -2.89
C THR A 20 6.27 4.87 -2.72
N LEU A 21 5.38 4.08 -3.34
CA LEU A 21 3.93 4.25 -3.16
C LEU A 21 3.51 4.03 -1.71
N SER A 22 4.11 3.04 -1.04
CA SER A 22 3.81 2.73 0.36
C SER A 22 4.15 3.88 1.30
N GLU A 23 5.31 4.52 1.12
CA GLU A 23 5.74 5.69 1.91
C GLU A 23 4.76 6.86 1.74
N VAL A 24 4.36 7.18 0.51
CA VAL A 24 3.44 8.30 0.25
C VAL A 24 2.05 8.02 0.83
N ILE A 25 1.53 6.79 0.68
CA ILE A 25 0.24 6.40 1.24
C ILE A 25 0.28 6.41 2.78
N GLU A 26 1.37 5.91 3.37
CA GLU A 26 1.57 5.92 4.82
C GLU A 26 1.52 7.35 5.37
N GLN A 27 2.23 8.29 4.74
CA GLN A 27 2.22 9.70 5.13
C GLN A 27 0.82 10.31 5.06
N HIS A 28 0.08 10.10 3.97
CA HIS A 28 -1.28 10.59 3.84
C HIS A 28 -2.21 10.03 4.92
N MET A 29 -2.17 8.72 5.15
CA MET A 29 -3.04 8.08 6.14
C MET A 29 -2.69 8.52 7.57
N LYS A 30 -1.41 8.71 7.88
CA LYS A 30 -0.96 9.28 9.16
C LYS A 30 -1.43 10.72 9.32
N ALA A 31 -1.41 11.53 8.26
CA ALA A 31 -1.94 12.90 8.29
C ALA A 31 -3.45 12.92 8.58
N LEU A 32 -4.19 11.91 8.13
CA LEU A 32 -5.60 11.68 8.48
C LEU A 32 -5.82 11.10 9.90
N GLY A 33 -4.76 11.01 10.73
CA GLY A 33 -4.83 10.48 12.09
C GLY A 33 -5.06 8.97 12.17
N ARG A 34 -4.83 8.23 11.07
CA ARG A 34 -4.99 6.77 11.03
C ARG A 34 -3.72 6.08 11.52
N ASN A 35 -3.90 4.96 12.22
CA ASN A 35 -2.80 4.06 12.56
C ASN A 35 -2.43 3.24 11.33
N VAL A 36 -1.20 3.37 10.84
CA VAL A 36 -0.71 2.68 9.63
C VAL A 36 0.65 2.04 9.91
N GLU A 37 0.82 0.82 9.43
CA GLU A 37 2.07 0.07 9.52
C GLU A 37 2.45 -0.51 8.15
N VAL A 38 3.71 -0.32 7.76
CA VAL A 38 4.25 -0.82 6.48
C VAL A 38 5.08 -2.07 6.74
N LEU A 39 4.74 -3.16 6.06
CA LEU A 39 5.50 -4.41 6.04
C LEU A 39 6.24 -4.51 4.69
N ASP A 40 7.40 -3.85 4.63
CA ASP A 40 8.32 -3.95 3.50
C ASP A 40 9.02 -5.32 3.50
N GLY A 41 9.06 -5.98 2.34
CA GLY A 41 9.59 -7.34 2.22
C GLY A 41 11.07 -7.48 2.61
N ASP A 42 11.88 -6.44 2.36
CA ASP A 42 13.31 -6.45 2.67
C ASP A 42 13.53 -6.26 4.17
N ILE A 43 12.79 -5.35 4.80
CA ILE A 43 12.82 -5.15 6.27
C ILE A 43 12.27 -6.37 7.00
N VAL A 44 11.20 -6.99 6.50
CA VAL A 44 10.65 -8.21 7.10
C VAL A 44 11.69 -9.34 7.12
N ARG A 45 12.51 -9.46 6.07
CA ARG A 45 13.57 -10.48 5.97
C ARG A 45 14.72 -10.29 6.94
N THR A 46 15.01 -9.06 7.38
CA THR A 46 16.07 -8.83 8.38
C THR A 46 15.64 -9.17 9.81
N HIS A 47 14.33 -9.21 10.07
CA HIS A 47 13.75 -9.41 11.40
C HIS A 47 12.82 -10.63 11.45
N LEU A 48 11.54 -10.45 11.09
CA LEU A 48 10.48 -11.45 11.24
C LEU A 48 10.75 -12.75 10.45
N SER A 49 11.39 -12.62 9.30
CA SER A 49 11.71 -13.72 8.38
C SER A 49 13.21 -13.98 8.29
N LYS A 50 13.98 -13.57 9.31
CA LYS A 50 15.41 -13.82 9.37
C LYS A 50 15.69 -15.33 9.28
N GLY A 51 16.62 -15.68 8.40
CA GLY A 51 17.04 -17.06 8.16
C GLY A 51 16.27 -17.77 7.04
N LEU A 52 15.17 -17.20 6.53
CA LEU A 52 14.54 -17.70 5.31
C LEU A 52 15.39 -17.31 4.10
N GLY A 53 15.68 -18.29 3.23
CA GLY A 53 16.33 -18.06 1.96
C GLY A 53 15.37 -17.50 0.90
N PHE A 54 15.68 -17.79 -0.36
CA PHE A 54 14.89 -17.38 -1.52
C PHE A 54 14.28 -18.57 -2.27
N SER A 55 14.30 -19.75 -1.65
CA SER A 55 13.58 -20.92 -2.15
C SER A 55 12.07 -20.64 -2.17
N ARG A 56 11.32 -21.42 -2.96
CA ARG A 56 9.87 -21.28 -3.00
C ARG A 56 9.22 -21.43 -1.62
N GLU A 57 9.61 -22.46 -0.88
CA GLU A 57 9.09 -22.72 0.47
C GLU A 57 9.40 -21.58 1.45
N ASP A 58 10.61 -21.01 1.37
CA ASP A 58 11.00 -19.85 2.16
C ASP A 58 10.18 -18.62 1.82
N ARG A 59 9.94 -18.36 0.53
CA ARG A 59 9.12 -17.23 0.08
C ARG A 59 7.66 -17.40 0.46
N ASP A 60 7.09 -18.59 0.30
CA ASP A 60 5.73 -18.91 0.74
C ASP A 60 5.60 -18.71 2.25
N THR A 61 6.58 -19.16 3.02
CA THR A 61 6.63 -18.97 4.48
C THR A 61 6.72 -17.49 4.83
N ASN A 62 7.56 -16.72 4.13
CA ASN A 62 7.68 -15.28 4.32
C ASN A 62 6.34 -14.56 4.05
N ILE A 63 5.67 -14.87 2.94
CA ILE A 63 4.37 -14.29 2.59
C ILE A 63 3.29 -14.66 3.63
N LYS A 64 3.25 -15.93 4.08
CA LYS A 64 2.32 -16.36 5.13
C LYS A 64 2.56 -15.62 6.45
N ARG A 65 3.81 -15.36 6.83
CA ARG A 65 4.16 -14.56 8.02
C ARG A 65 3.69 -13.12 7.89
N ILE A 66 3.94 -12.48 6.75
CA ILE A 66 3.46 -11.12 6.46
C ILE A 66 1.93 -11.07 6.53
N GLY A 67 1.24 -12.00 5.87
CA GLY A 67 -0.22 -12.08 5.89
C GLY A 67 -0.79 -12.28 7.30
N PHE A 68 -0.16 -13.12 8.12
CA PHE A 68 -0.54 -13.29 9.53
C PHE A 68 -0.46 -11.98 10.32
N VAL A 69 0.64 -11.22 10.16
CA VAL A 69 0.83 -9.95 10.87
C VAL A 69 -0.14 -8.89 10.35
N CYS A 70 -0.33 -8.76 9.02
CA CYS A 70 -1.32 -7.82 8.48
C CYS A 70 -2.74 -8.13 8.98
N ASN A 71 -3.15 -9.40 9.01
CA ASN A 71 -4.45 -9.77 9.57
C ASN A 71 -4.58 -9.42 11.06
N LEU A 72 -3.51 -9.61 11.86
CA LEU A 72 -3.46 -9.20 13.26
C LEU A 72 -3.62 -7.68 13.43
N LEU A 73 -2.97 -6.89 12.59
CA LEU A 73 -3.04 -5.42 12.62
C LEU A 73 -4.42 -4.93 12.17
N THR A 74 -4.88 -5.40 11.02
CA THR A 74 -6.17 -5.04 10.41
C THR A 74 -7.35 -5.29 11.35
N ARG A 75 -7.42 -6.47 12.01
CA ARG A 75 -8.52 -6.77 12.95
C ARG A 75 -8.50 -5.89 14.22
N ASN A 76 -7.41 -5.17 14.47
CA ASN A 76 -7.27 -4.22 15.58
C ASN A 76 -7.37 -2.74 15.12
N GLY A 77 -7.89 -2.50 13.92
CA GLY A 77 -8.14 -1.14 13.41
C GLY A 77 -6.94 -0.45 12.77
N VAL A 78 -5.84 -1.18 12.55
CA VAL A 78 -4.62 -0.64 11.91
C VAL A 78 -4.68 -0.90 10.40
N ILE A 79 -4.28 0.10 9.61
CA ILE A 79 -4.09 -0.05 8.16
C ILE A 79 -2.74 -0.74 7.93
N CYS A 80 -2.73 -1.92 7.32
CA CYS A 80 -1.49 -2.61 6.95
C CYS A 80 -1.16 -2.33 5.48
N ILE A 81 0.08 -1.97 5.17
CA ILE A 81 0.56 -1.87 3.78
C ILE A 81 1.64 -2.93 3.59
N SER A 82 1.36 -3.97 2.80
CA SER A 82 2.36 -4.97 2.43
C SER A 82 3.02 -4.58 1.11
N ALA A 83 4.35 -4.44 1.12
CA ALA A 83 5.15 -4.11 -0.06
C ALA A 83 6.15 -5.23 -0.41
N ALA A 84 5.75 -6.50 -0.21
CA ALA A 84 6.61 -7.64 -0.48
C ALA A 84 6.45 -8.16 -1.92
N ILE A 85 7.52 -8.72 -2.48
CA ILE A 85 7.40 -9.53 -3.71
C ILE A 85 6.67 -10.82 -3.32
N ALA A 86 5.46 -11.01 -3.82
CA ALA A 86 4.68 -12.25 -3.71
C ALA A 86 4.67 -12.94 -5.09
N PRO A 87 5.75 -13.63 -5.49
CA PRO A 87 5.98 -14.00 -6.89
C PRO A 87 5.14 -15.20 -7.35
N TYR A 88 4.59 -16.01 -6.44
CA TYR A 88 3.93 -17.26 -6.80
C TYR A 88 2.45 -17.21 -6.51
N ARG A 89 1.64 -17.68 -7.46
CA ARG A 89 0.24 -18.01 -7.23
C ARG A 89 0.04 -19.48 -6.91
N ASP A 90 0.89 -20.39 -7.42
CA ASP A 90 1.08 -21.80 -7.00
C ASP A 90 2.11 -22.49 -7.94
N ALA A 91 3.43 -22.27 -7.78
CA ALA A 91 4.42 -22.54 -8.85
C ALA A 91 4.68 -24.02 -9.24
N ARG A 92 5.00 -24.24 -10.54
CA ARG A 92 5.56 -25.46 -11.13
C ARG A 92 6.93 -25.18 -11.77
N ASP A 93 7.83 -26.11 -11.50
CA ASP A 93 9.18 -26.40 -12.01
C ASP A 93 10.35 -25.41 -11.82
N TRP A 94 11.49 -26.04 -11.53
CA TRP A 94 12.66 -25.53 -10.83
C TRP A 94 13.63 -24.73 -11.71
N GLY A 95 14.19 -23.67 -11.12
CA GLY A 95 15.56 -23.24 -11.39
C GLY A 95 15.67 -21.73 -11.63
N VAL A 96 16.26 -21.01 -10.66
CA VAL A 96 16.98 -19.72 -10.75
C VAL A 96 16.27 -18.50 -11.40
N ASP A 97 15.18 -18.70 -12.13
CA ASP A 97 14.41 -17.79 -12.98
C ASP A 97 12.93 -17.82 -12.55
N ASP A 98 12.64 -17.51 -11.28
CA ASP A 98 11.29 -17.70 -10.77
C ASP A 98 10.31 -16.64 -11.32
N PRO A 99 9.37 -17.01 -12.20
CA PRO A 99 8.52 -16.04 -12.88
C PRO A 99 7.60 -15.36 -11.87
N TYR A 100 7.53 -14.04 -11.92
CA TYR A 100 6.49 -13.30 -11.23
C TYR A 100 5.14 -13.64 -11.87
N GLU A 101 4.23 -14.20 -11.09
CA GLU A 101 2.88 -14.49 -11.54
C GLU A 101 1.94 -13.35 -11.16
N GLU A 102 1.50 -12.58 -12.15
CA GLU A 102 0.52 -11.51 -11.95
C GLU A 102 -0.79 -12.03 -11.34
N PRO A 103 -1.40 -11.26 -10.41
CA PRO A 103 -2.72 -11.59 -9.87
C PRO A 103 -3.78 -11.64 -10.99
N LEU A 104 -4.68 -12.63 -10.97
CA LEU A 104 -5.74 -12.77 -11.99
C LEU A 104 -6.81 -11.68 -11.89
N HIS A 105 -7.12 -11.27 -10.66
CA HIS A 105 -8.22 -10.37 -10.36
C HIS A 105 -7.78 -9.32 -9.32
N PRO A 106 -6.77 -8.49 -9.64
CA PRO A 106 -6.41 -7.40 -8.75
C PRO A 106 -7.57 -6.41 -8.65
N GLU A 107 -7.78 -5.83 -7.47
CA GLU A 107 -8.76 -4.76 -7.28
C GLU A 107 -8.36 -3.51 -8.08
N LEU A 108 -7.05 -3.29 -8.28
CA LEU A 108 -6.46 -2.19 -9.04
C LEU A 108 -5.11 -2.61 -9.64
N ILE A 109 -4.87 -2.24 -10.91
CA ILE A 109 -3.57 -2.30 -11.57
C ILE A 109 -3.00 -0.88 -11.65
N VAL A 110 -1.77 -0.70 -11.22
CA VAL A 110 -1.00 0.56 -11.29
C VAL A 110 0.18 0.35 -12.23
N GLU A 111 0.24 1.12 -13.32
CA GLU A 111 1.30 1.04 -14.32
C GLU A 111 2.32 2.16 -14.06
N THR A 112 3.21 1.94 -13.08
CA THR A 112 4.15 2.97 -12.59
C THR A 112 5.14 3.49 -13.63
N ASP A 113 5.26 2.84 -14.78
CA ASP A 113 6.04 3.28 -15.94
C ASP A 113 5.30 4.28 -16.84
N LYS A 114 3.97 4.41 -16.66
CA LYS A 114 3.08 5.27 -17.46
C LYS A 114 2.42 6.37 -16.64
N GLU A 115 2.58 6.35 -15.33
CA GLU A 115 1.89 7.21 -14.38
C GLU A 115 2.90 7.85 -13.42
N THR A 116 2.62 9.06 -12.94
CA THR A 116 3.39 9.63 -11.83
C THR A 116 3.03 8.93 -10.52
N VAL A 117 3.84 9.19 -9.48
CA VAL A 117 3.57 8.70 -8.12
C VAL A 117 2.24 9.26 -7.61
N GLU A 118 1.98 10.55 -7.85
CA GLU A 118 0.77 11.25 -7.43
C GLU A 118 -0.47 10.67 -8.12
N GLU A 119 -0.41 10.42 -9.43
CA GLU A 119 -1.49 9.80 -10.20
C GLU A 119 -1.79 8.39 -9.67
N SER A 120 -0.74 7.60 -9.44
CA SER A 120 -0.85 6.24 -8.89
C SER A 120 -1.51 6.24 -7.52
N VAL A 121 -1.08 7.14 -6.63
CA VAL A 121 -1.65 7.28 -5.28
C VAL A 121 -3.10 7.74 -5.34
N ALA A 122 -3.43 8.72 -6.17
CA ALA A 122 -4.80 9.21 -6.34
C ALA A 122 -5.75 8.08 -6.79
N ARG A 123 -5.32 7.24 -7.73
CA ARG A 123 -6.11 6.07 -8.18
C ARG A 123 -6.30 5.03 -7.07
N ILE A 124 -5.28 4.80 -6.25
CA ILE A 124 -5.39 3.90 -5.09
C ILE A 124 -6.41 4.45 -4.09
N PHE A 125 -6.34 5.73 -3.74
CA PHE A 125 -7.29 6.36 -2.82
C PHE A 125 -8.72 6.33 -3.37
N ALA A 126 -8.91 6.67 -4.65
CA ALA A 126 -10.21 6.56 -5.32
C ALA A 126 -10.76 5.14 -5.26
N LYS A 127 -9.90 4.12 -5.43
CA LYS A 127 -10.30 2.72 -5.29
C LYS A 127 -10.70 2.37 -3.86
N LEU A 128 -9.95 2.81 -2.86
CA LEU A 128 -10.26 2.58 -1.46
C LEU A 128 -11.59 3.22 -1.05
N THR A 129 -11.88 4.43 -1.54
CA THR A 129 -13.19 5.09 -1.37
C THR A 129 -14.30 4.31 -2.08
N GLN A 130 -14.08 3.88 -3.33
CA GLN A 130 -15.06 3.05 -4.07
C GLN A 130 -15.41 1.77 -3.32
N LEU A 131 -14.44 1.15 -2.65
CA LEU A 131 -14.60 -0.06 -1.86
C LEU A 131 -15.15 0.20 -0.45
N GLY A 132 -15.32 1.46 -0.04
CA GLY A 132 -15.84 1.86 1.27
C GLY A 132 -14.84 1.75 2.42
N TYR A 133 -13.54 1.66 2.13
CA TYR A 133 -12.47 1.67 3.15
C TYR A 133 -12.10 3.08 3.61
N LEU A 134 -12.29 4.05 2.72
CA LEU A 134 -12.15 5.48 3.01
C LEU A 134 -13.49 6.16 2.75
N GLU A 135 -13.75 7.22 3.51
CA GLU A 135 -14.82 8.15 3.16
C GLU A 135 -14.39 8.87 1.88
N ALA A 136 -15.36 9.31 1.08
CA ALA A 136 -15.03 10.32 0.08
C ALA A 136 -14.49 11.52 0.86
N GLU A 137 -13.47 12.19 0.32
CA GLU A 137 -13.23 13.56 0.77
C GLU A 137 -14.56 14.28 0.55
N ASP A 138 -15.28 14.54 1.65
CA ASP A 138 -16.13 15.72 1.67
C ASP A 138 -15.20 16.83 1.21
N ASP A 139 -15.62 17.66 0.25
CA ASP A 139 -14.93 18.88 -0.14
C ASP A 139 -14.66 19.69 1.15
N HIS A 140 -13.61 19.34 1.88
CA HIS A 140 -12.97 20.14 2.87
C HIS A 140 -12.34 21.21 2.01
N GLU A 141 -13.18 22.22 1.75
CA GLU A 141 -12.91 23.45 1.04
C GLU A 141 -11.41 23.70 1.15
N ASP A 142 -10.68 23.39 0.06
CA ASP A 142 -9.20 23.32 0.03
C ASP A 142 -8.66 24.39 0.97
N GLU A 143 -7.97 24.02 2.05
CA GLU A 143 -7.55 25.01 3.06
C GLU A 143 -6.76 26.15 2.38
N SER A 144 -6.09 25.86 1.27
CA SER A 144 -5.45 26.84 0.39
C SER A 144 -6.46 27.79 -0.23
N LYS A 145 -7.59 27.29 -0.74
CA LYS A 145 -8.72 28.10 -1.23
C LYS A 145 -9.35 28.92 -0.12
N VAL A 146 -9.57 28.35 1.07
CA VAL A 146 -10.09 29.08 2.23
C VAL A 146 -9.13 30.22 2.63
N VAL A 147 -7.83 29.97 2.61
CA VAL A 147 -6.79 30.98 2.89
C VAL A 147 -6.75 32.03 1.77
N VAL A 148 -6.79 31.63 0.50
CA VAL A 148 -6.80 32.53 -0.66
C VAL A 148 -8.04 33.43 -0.65
N ASP A 149 -9.22 32.87 -0.43
CA ASP A 149 -10.48 33.62 -0.35
C ASP A 149 -10.46 34.61 0.82
N ARG A 150 -9.86 34.22 1.97
CA ARG A 150 -9.63 35.13 3.11
C ARG A 150 -8.66 36.25 2.79
N LEU A 151 -7.56 35.94 2.11
CA LEU A 151 -6.55 36.93 1.73
C LEU A 151 -7.11 37.93 0.71
N ALA A 152 -7.91 37.46 -0.26
CA ALA A 152 -8.63 38.30 -1.21
C ALA A 152 -9.67 39.19 -0.51
N ALA A 153 -10.45 38.65 0.44
CA ALA A 153 -11.42 39.43 1.22
C ALA A 153 -10.76 40.52 2.09
N LEU A 154 -9.51 40.31 2.50
CA LEU A 154 -8.70 41.27 3.25
C LEU A 154 -7.90 42.23 2.35
N GLY A 155 -7.94 42.05 1.02
CA GLY A 155 -7.25 42.90 0.04
C GLY A 155 -5.75 42.65 -0.09
N TYR A 156 -5.27 41.47 0.32
CA TYR A 156 -3.87 41.07 0.16
C TYR A 156 -3.59 40.37 -1.19
N LEU A 157 -4.63 39.93 -1.88
CA LEU A 157 -4.66 39.36 -3.24
C LEU A 157 -5.73 40.10 -4.04
#